data_AF-A0A7V0WEB6-F1
#
_entry.id   AF-A0A7V0WEB6-F1
#
_cell.length_a   1.000
_cell.length_b   1.000
_cell.length_c   1.000
_cell.angle_alpha   90.00
_cell.angle_beta   90.00
_cell.angle_gamma   90.00
#
_symmetry.space_group_name_H-M   'P 1'
#
loop_
_entity.id
_entity.type
_entity.pdbx_description
1 polymer ?
#
loop_
_entity_poly.entity_id
_entity_poly.type
_entity_poly.pdbx_seq_one_letter_code
_entity_poly.pdbx_strand_id
1 'polypeptide(L)' 'MIELLNNRLVFSFPEVHPEARFSISFQKTLRIPDDNKEYPLPPGLGKFPLKHVDDYQKTVPASWKEHGGVMR' A
#
# COMPACT_ATOMS: atom_id res chain seq x y z
N MET A 1 12.71 2.09 9.71
CA MET A 1 12.91 1.42 8.40
C MET A 1 11.55 1.06 7.80
N ILE A 2 11.40 1.13 6.47
CA ILE A 2 10.17 0.75 5.75
C ILE A 2 10.50 -0.39 4.79
N GLU A 3 9.74 -1.47 4.83
CA GLU A 3 9.91 -2.66 3.99
C GLU A 3 8.59 -3.06 3.33
N LEU A 4 8.63 -3.61 2.11
CA LEU A 4 7.47 -4.19 1.46
C LEU A 4 7.52 -5.73 1.56
N LEU A 5 6.66 -6.31 2.38
CA LEU A 5 6.59 -7.76 2.62
C LEU A 5 5.20 -8.29 2.30
N ASN A 6 5.06 -9.24 1.38
CA ASN A 6 3.77 -9.88 1.05
C ASN A 6 2.62 -8.88 0.82
N ASN A 7 2.88 -7.84 0.00
CA ASN A 7 1.92 -6.75 -0.30
C ASN A 7 1.51 -5.89 0.90
N ARG A 8 2.40 -5.76 1.89
CA ARG A 8 2.20 -4.96 3.10
C ARG A 8 3.42 -4.09 3.34
N LEU A 9 3.18 -2.82 3.61
CA LEU A 9 4.22 -1.90 4.07
C LEU A 9 4.42 -2.12 5.56
N VAL A 10 5.63 -2.49 5.96
CA VAL A 10 6.02 -2.72 7.34
C VAL A 10 6.94 -1.59 7.77
N PHE A 11 6.59 -0.95 8.88
CA PHE A 11 7.33 0.16 9.47
C PHE A 11 7.91 -0.33 10.80
N SER A 12 9.21 -0.12 10.98
CA SER A 12 9.94 -0.50 12.20
C SER A 12 10.65 0.71 12.80
N PHE A 13 10.55 0.87 14.12
CA PHE A 13 11.09 1.99 14.91
C PHE A 13 12.04 1.47 16.02
N PRO A 14 13.18 0.87 15.67
CA PRO A 14 14.12 0.30 16.64
C PRO A 14 14.64 1.32 17.67
N GLU A 15 14.68 2.60 17.31
CA GLU A 15 15.03 3.72 18.17
C GLU A 15 14.00 4.01 19.27
N VAL A 16 12.73 3.59 19.07
CA VAL A 16 11.67 3.70 20.07
C VAL A 16 11.62 2.43 20.93
N HIS A 17 11.54 1.26 20.29
CA HIS A 17 11.55 -0.05 20.95
C HIS A 17 11.83 -1.14 19.91
N PRO A 18 12.55 -2.25 20.24
CA PRO A 18 12.84 -3.32 19.28
C PRO A 18 11.61 -3.93 18.57
N GLU A 19 10.48 -3.95 19.29
CA GLU A 19 9.19 -4.44 18.81
C GLU A 19 8.21 -3.35 18.35
N ALA A 20 8.61 -2.07 18.36
CA ALA A 20 7.77 -0.99 17.85
C ALA A 20 7.68 -1.10 16.33
N ARG A 21 6.62 -1.76 15.87
CA ARG A 21 6.34 -1.99 14.44
C ARG A 21 4.86 -1.83 14.17
N PHE A 22 4.53 -1.33 12.99
CA PHE A 22 3.17 -1.40 12.47
C PHE A 22 3.19 -1.72 10.99
N SER A 23 2.01 -2.04 10.44
CA SER A 23 1.93 -2.37 9.03
C SER A 23 0.65 -1.89 8.36
N ILE A 24 0.76 -1.55 7.07
CA ILE A 24 -0.33 -1.09 6.22
C ILE A 24 -0.52 -2.10 5.09
N SER A 25 -1.77 -2.45 4.77
CA SER A 25 -2.14 -3.24 3.61
C SER A 25 -3.32 -2.58 2.91
N PHE A 26 -3.29 -2.54 1.57
CA PHE A 26 -4.38 -1.97 0.78
C PHE A 26 -5.32 -3.08 0.30
N GLN A 27 -6.59 -3.01 0.68
CA GLN A 27 -7.61 -3.99 0.33
C GLN A 27 -8.40 -3.50 -0.89
N LYS A 28 -8.58 -4.36 -1.88
CA LYS A 28 -9.57 -4.14 -2.94
C LYS A 28 -10.95 -4.27 -2.33
N THR A 29 -11.84 -3.31 -2.59
CA THR A 29 -13.22 -3.36 -2.12
C THR A 29 -14.18 -3.13 -3.28
N LEU A 30 -15.44 -3.53 -3.10
CA LEU A 30 -16.49 -3.18 -4.04
C LEU A 30 -16.70 -1.65 -4.01
N ARG A 31 -16.82 -1.02 -5.18
CA ARG A 31 -17.19 0.40 -5.28
C ARG A 31 -18.67 0.54 -4.95
N ILE A 32 -18.97 1.34 -3.94
CA ILE A 32 -20.33 1.72 -3.60
C ILE A 32 -20.77 2.90 -4.50
N PRO A 33 -22.01 2.91 -5.01
CA PRO A 33 -22.56 4.05 -5.74
C PRO A 33 -22.56 5.33 -4.90
N ASP A 34 -22.39 6.47 -5.56
CA ASP A 34 -22.57 7.79 -4.95
C ASP A 34 -24.01 8.26 -5.17
N ASP A 35 -24.96 7.56 -4.54
CA ASP A 35 -26.40 7.81 -4.67
C ASP A 35 -27.07 8.23 -3.35
N ASN A 36 -26.26 8.65 -2.38
CA ASN A 36 -26.67 9.10 -1.06
C ASN A 36 -27.48 8.05 -0.25
N LYS A 37 -27.32 6.76 -0.54
CA LYS A 37 -27.88 5.66 0.24
C LYS A 37 -26.85 5.07 1.19
N GLU A 38 -27.35 4.46 2.26
CA GLU A 38 -26.53 3.67 3.16
C GLU A 38 -26.28 2.27 2.58
N TYR A 39 -25.02 1.85 2.62
CA TYR A 39 -24.58 0.52 2.24
C TYR A 39 -23.74 -0.08 3.36
N PRO A 40 -23.77 -1.40 3.58
CA PRO A 40 -22.82 -2.05 4.47
C PRO A 40 -21.40 -1.81 3.99
N LEU A 41 -20.43 -1.94 4.92
CA LEU A 41 -19.01 -1.85 4.57
C LEU A 41 -18.70 -2.82 3.43
N PRO A 42 -18.08 -2.35 2.33
CA PRO A 42 -17.87 -3.18 1.17
C PRO A 42 -16.97 -4.37 1.53
N PRO A 43 -17.28 -5.58 1.02
CA PRO A 43 -16.48 -6.74 1.31
C PRO A 43 -15.06 -6.56 0.76
N GLY A 44 -14.08 -7.09 1.48
CA GLY A 44 -12.71 -7.15 1.02
C GLY A 44 -12.52 -8.23 -0.05
N LEU A 45 -12.02 -7.85 -1.23
CA LEU A 45 -11.76 -8.70 -2.39
C LEU A 45 -10.26 -9.08 -2.53
N GLY A 46 -9.54 -9.07 -1.42
CA GLY A 46 -8.10 -9.37 -1.33
C GLY A 46 -7.21 -8.12 -1.42
N LYS A 47 -5.91 -8.30 -1.14
CA LYS A 47 -4.92 -7.22 -1.12
C LYS A 47 -4.54 -6.77 -2.53
N PHE A 48 -4.18 -5.51 -2.70
CA PHE A 48 -3.51 -5.04 -3.91
C PHE A 48 -2.10 -5.63 -4.00
N PRO A 49 -1.65 -6.10 -5.18
CA PRO A 49 -0.26 -6.46 -5.38
C PRO A 49 0.57 -5.16 -5.40
N LEU A 50 1.48 -4.99 -4.44
CA LEU A 50 2.36 -3.84 -4.41
C LEU A 50 3.74 -4.22 -4.95
N LYS A 51 4.40 -3.26 -5.59
CA LYS A 51 5.74 -3.39 -6.18
C LYS A 51 6.57 -2.15 -5.86
N HIS A 52 7.89 -2.30 -5.75
CA HIS A 52 8.77 -1.14 -5.66
C HIS A 52 8.84 -0.44 -7.02
N VAL A 53 8.85 0.89 -7.00
CA VAL A 53 9.05 1.69 -8.22
C VAL A 53 10.43 1.42 -8.83
N ASP A 54 11.44 1.18 -7.98
CA ASP A 54 12.82 0.92 -8.39
C ASP A 54 12.98 -0.33 -9.26
N ASP A 55 12.10 -1.33 -9.10
CA ASP A 55 12.10 -2.53 -9.93
C ASP A 55 11.66 -2.24 -11.39
N TYR A 56 11.08 -1.06 -11.65
CA TYR A 56 10.42 -0.69 -12.90
C TYR A 56 10.86 0.67 -13.46
N GLN A 57 12.08 1.13 -13.14
CA GLN A 57 12.62 2.44 -13.56
C GLN A 57 12.54 2.74 -15.08
N LYS A 58 12.49 1.69 -15.91
CA LYS A 58 12.39 1.82 -17.38
C LYS A 58 10.99 2.19 -17.87
N THR A 59 9.94 1.83 -17.11
CA THR A 59 8.55 1.96 -17.55
C THR A 59 7.75 2.97 -16.75
N VAL A 60 8.21 3.34 -15.54
CA VAL A 60 7.52 4.32 -14.70
C VAL A 60 7.76 5.77 -15.18
N PRO A 61 6.81 6.69 -14.94
CA PRO A 61 6.99 8.11 -15.21
C PRO A 61 8.26 8.69 -14.56
N ALA A 62 8.88 9.68 -15.19
CA ALA A 62 10.11 10.30 -14.68
C ALA A 62 9.97 10.82 -13.25
N SER A 63 8.84 11.46 -12.94
CA SER A 63 8.56 11.96 -11.58
C SER A 63 8.57 10.87 -10.52
N TRP A 64 8.17 9.63 -10.85
CA TRP A 64 8.17 8.53 -9.88
C TRP A 64 9.59 8.05 -9.56
N LYS A 65 10.52 8.18 -10.51
CA LYS A 65 11.93 7.80 -10.30
C LYS A 65 12.61 8.72 -9.29
N GLU A 66 12.24 10.00 -9.30
CA GLU A 66 12.78 11.00 -8.38
C GLU A 66 12.22 10.81 -6.95
N HIS A 67 10.94 10.49 -6.83
CA HIS A 67 10.27 10.34 -5.53
C HIS A 67 10.42 8.94 -4.92
N GLY A 68 10.60 7.90 -5.75
CA GLY A 68 10.60 6.50 -5.33
C GLY A 68 9.24 6.01 -4.84
N GLY A 69 9.25 4.97 -4.01
CA GLY A 69 8.06 4.44 -3.33
C GLY A 69 7.56 3.10 -3.90
N VAL A 70 6.25 2.88 -3.74
CA VAL A 70 5.57 1.64 -4.17
C VAL A 70 4.40 1.93 -5.11
N MET A 71 4.14 1.01 -6.03
CA MET A 71 3.05 1.08 -7.00
C MET A 71 2.26 -0.23 -7.06
N ARG A 72 1.13 -0.22 -7.78
CA ARG A 72 0.31 -1.40 -8.12
C ARG A 72 0.32 -1.67 -9.61
#